data_AF-A0A015XC65-F1
#
_entry.id   AF-A0A015XC65-F1
#
_cell.length_a   1.000
_cell.length_b   1.000
_cell.length_c   1.000
_cell.angle_alpha   90.00
_cell.angle_beta   90.00
_cell.angle_gamma   90.00
#
_symmetry.space_group_name_H-M   'P 1'
#
loop_
_entity.id
_entity.type
_entity.pdbx_description
1 polymer ?
#
loop_
_entity_poly.entity_id
_entity_poly.type
_entity_poly.pdbx_seq_one_letter_code
_entity_poly.pdbx_strand_id
1 'polypeptide(L)'
;MLTQLSDFELTRVIIVIGYKGKELRDYIDIEYKGLKIEYIENSIYDKTNNIYSLALAKKELQEDDTLLIESDLIFDNSLFSMIINHPYPNLAMVAKYEPWMDGTMVRIDEDCNI
;
A
#
# COMPACT_ATOMS: atom_id res chain seq x y z
N MET A 1 10.69 -1.15 2.28
CA MET A 1 9.33 -0.76 2.68
C MET A 1 9.15 -0.60 4.18
N LEU A 2 9.03 -1.65 5.02
CA LEU A 2 8.69 -1.46 6.46
C LEU A 2 9.66 -0.56 7.24
N THR A 3 10.98 -0.65 6.98
CA THR A 3 11.95 0.31 7.55
C THR A 3 11.67 1.75 7.13
N GLN A 4 11.25 1.99 5.89
CA GLN A 4 10.95 3.34 5.42
C GLN A 4 9.66 3.84 6.08
N LEU A 5 8.65 2.97 6.21
CA LEU A 5 7.38 3.30 6.86
C LEU A 5 7.53 3.55 8.36
N SER A 6 8.48 2.89 9.03
CA SER A 6 8.75 3.10 10.46
C SER A 6 9.35 4.47 10.78
N ASP A 7 9.79 5.23 9.77
CA ASP A 7 10.29 6.60 9.96
C ASP A 7 9.15 7.63 10.05
N PHE A 8 7.90 7.21 9.83
CA PHE A 8 6.71 8.05 9.87
C PHE A 8 5.81 7.67 11.06
N GLU A 9 5.01 8.63 11.53
CA GLU A 9 4.02 8.41 12.58
C GLU A 9 2.78 7.68 12.04
N LEU A 10 2.91 6.38 11.80
CA LEU A 10 1.82 5.51 11.36
C LEU A 10 1.24 4.72 12.54
N THR A 11 -0.09 4.65 12.63
CA THR A 11 -0.77 3.91 13.69
C THR A 11 -0.57 2.40 13.58
N ARG A 12 -0.60 1.85 12.36
CA ARG A 12 -0.41 0.43 12.06
C ARG A 12 -0.12 0.20 10.57
N VAL A 13 0.47 -0.95 10.25
CA VAL A 13 0.55 -1.48 8.88
C VAL A 13 -0.26 -2.77 8.83
N ILE A 14 -1.18 -2.84 7.86
CA ILE A 14 -1.95 -4.04 7.59
C ILE A 14 -1.40 -4.69 6.34
N ILE A 15 -0.97 -5.95 6.47
CA ILE A 15 -0.44 -6.75 5.36
C ILE A 15 -1.51 -7.78 4.99
N VAL A 16 -2.05 -7.66 3.78
CA VAL A 16 -2.92 -8.69 3.22
C VAL A 16 -2.04 -9.81 2.65
N ILE A 17 -2.07 -10.98 3.27
CA ILE A 17 -1.23 -12.13 2.94
C ILE A 17 -2.00 -13.18 2.15
N GLY A 18 -1.30 -13.87 1.26
CA GLY A 18 -1.84 -14.96 0.43
C GLY A 18 -0.84 -16.09 0.31
N TYR A 19 -0.29 -16.28 -0.90
CA TYR A 19 0.74 -17.30 -1.15
C TYR A 19 1.89 -17.18 -0.13
N LYS A 20 2.22 -18.29 0.54
CA LYS A 20 3.23 -18.35 1.61
C LYS A 20 3.04 -17.32 2.74
N GLY A 21 1.80 -16.87 2.98
CA GLY A 21 1.49 -15.86 3.99
C GLY A 21 1.99 -16.23 5.40
N LYS A 22 1.99 -17.52 5.74
CA LYS A 22 2.56 -18.00 7.01
C LYS A 22 4.07 -17.75 7.09
N GLU A 23 4.84 -18.05 6.06
CA GLU A 23 6.29 -17.80 6.05
C GLU A 23 6.58 -16.30 6.21
N LEU A 24 5.77 -15.44 5.57
CA LEU A 24 5.89 -13.99 5.70
C LEU A 24 5.56 -13.52 7.13
N ARG A 25 4.49 -14.04 7.72
CA ARG A 25 4.08 -13.72 9.09
C ARG A 25 5.06 -14.27 10.15
N ASP A 26 5.72 -15.39 9.88
CA ASP A 26 6.75 -15.93 10.78
C ASP A 26 8.04 -15.10 10.66
N TYR A 27 8.29 -14.48 9.50
CA TYR A 27 9.45 -13.61 9.27
C TYR A 27 9.24 -12.18 9.78
N ILE A 28 8.03 -11.63 9.62
CA ILE A 28 7.63 -10.30 10.07
C ILE A 28 6.74 -10.50 11.30
N ASP A 29 7.24 -10.20 12.49
CA ASP A 29 6.45 -10.32 13.72
C ASP A 29 5.27 -9.31 13.74
N ILE A 30 4.52 -9.27 14.83
CA ILE A 30 3.41 -8.32 15.06
C ILE A 30 3.87 -6.87 15.27
N GLU A 31 5.19 -6.63 15.33
CA GLU A 31 5.79 -5.31 15.47
C GLU A 31 7.09 -5.23 14.68
N TYR A 32 7.33 -4.09 14.04
CA TYR A 32 8.58 -3.79 13.36
C TYR A 32 9.06 -2.38 13.70
N LYS A 33 10.14 -2.26 14.48
CA LYS A 33 10.69 -0.95 14.92
C LYS A 33 9.63 -0.04 15.58
N GLY A 34 8.78 -0.60 16.43
CA GLY A 34 7.68 0.13 17.08
C GLY A 34 6.43 0.31 16.20
N LEU A 35 6.48 -0.06 14.92
CA LEU A 35 5.32 -0.04 14.04
C LEU A 35 4.50 -1.32 14.21
N LYS A 36 3.24 -1.18 14.63
CA LYS A 36 2.32 -2.30 14.79
C LYS A 36 2.00 -2.94 13.43
N ILE A 37 2.13 -4.26 13.33
CA ILE A 37 1.82 -5.03 12.13
C ILE A 37 0.59 -5.92 12.37
N GLU A 38 -0.37 -5.84 11.45
CA GLU A 38 -1.57 -6.66 11.44
C GLU A 38 -1.69 -7.42 10.13
N TYR A 39 -2.40 -8.55 10.15
CA TYR A 39 -2.48 -9.47 9.02
C TYR A 39 -3.92 -9.79 8.67
N ILE A 40 -4.23 -9.75 7.37
CA ILE A 40 -5.48 -10.22 6.80
C ILE A 40 -5.14 -11.33 5.80
N GLU A 41 -5.77 -12.49 5.90
CA GLU A 41 -5.47 -13.62 5.00
C GLU A 41 -6.48 -13.71 3.85
N ASN A 42 -5.99 -13.67 2.62
CA ASN A 42 -6.74 -14.05 1.43
C ASN A 42 -6.56 -15.55 1.17
N SER A 43 -7.46 -16.38 1.69
CA SER A 43 -7.38 -17.85 1.56
C SER A 43 -7.59 -18.39 0.14
N ILE A 44 -8.08 -17.54 -0.78
CA ILE A 44 -8.32 -17.87 -2.19
C ILE A 44 -7.46 -16.98 -3.11
N TYR A 45 -6.25 -16.64 -2.67
CA TYR A 45 -5.30 -15.81 -3.43
C TYR A 45 -5.00 -16.37 -4.83
N ASP A 46 -5.12 -17.68 -5.04
CA ASP A 46 -4.89 -18.37 -6.31
C ASP A 46 -6.03 -18.18 -7.33
N LYS A 47 -7.18 -17.67 -6.87
CA LYS A 47 -8.41 -17.50 -7.68
C LYS A 47 -8.88 -16.05 -7.74
N THR A 48 -8.14 -15.14 -7.13
CA THR A 48 -8.53 -13.73 -6.97
C THR A 48 -7.40 -12.80 -7.43
N ASN A 49 -7.67 -11.50 -7.42
CA ASN A 49 -6.71 -10.46 -7.79
C ASN A 49 -6.54 -9.45 -6.65
N ASN A 50 -5.63 -8.49 -6.78
CA ASN A 50 -5.34 -7.43 -5.81
C ASN A 50 -6.58 -6.70 -5.29
N ILE A 51 -7.60 -6.48 -6.13
CA ILE A 51 -8.85 -5.81 -5.72
C ILE A 51 -9.64 -6.62 -4.68
N TYR A 52 -9.57 -7.95 -4.71
CA TYR A 52 -10.20 -8.79 -3.70
C TYR A 52 -9.41 -8.72 -2.38
N SER A 53 -8.08 -8.75 -2.45
CA SER A 53 -7.22 -8.53 -1.29
C SER A 53 -7.54 -7.19 -0.61
N LEU A 54 -7.73 -6.12 -1.39
CA LEU A 54 -8.16 -4.82 -0.88
C LEU A 54 -9.55 -4.88 -0.23
N ALA A 55 -10.50 -5.57 -0.86
CA ALA A 55 -11.86 -5.71 -0.33
C ALA A 55 -11.91 -6.46 1.02
N LEU A 56 -10.95 -7.36 1.29
CA LEU A 56 -10.83 -8.00 2.60
C LEU A 56 -10.42 -7.00 3.70
N ALA A 57 -9.68 -5.96 3.35
CA ALA A 57 -9.26 -4.87 4.24
C ALA A 57 -10.24 -3.68 4.29
N LYS A 58 -11.44 -3.81 3.73
CA LYS A 58 -12.39 -2.70 3.57
C LYS A 58 -12.77 -2.02 4.88
N LYS A 59 -12.79 -2.77 5.99
CA LYS A 59 -13.20 -2.24 7.30
C LYS A 59 -12.11 -1.33 7.81
N GLU A 60 -10.87 -1.78 7.71
CA GLU A 60 -9.68 -1.10 8.16
C GLU A 60 -9.42 0.17 7.33
N LEU A 61 -9.66 0.13 6.01
CA LEU A 61 -9.60 1.30 5.11
C LEU A 61 -10.60 2.40 5.49
N GLN A 62 -11.67 2.08 6.22
CA GLN A 62 -12.69 3.02 6.66
C GLN A 62 -12.44 3.56 8.08
N GLU A 63 -11.48 3.00 8.80
CA GLU A 63 -11.21 3.37 10.19
C GLU A 63 -10.36 4.63 10.31
N ASP A 64 -9.47 4.88 9.35
CA ASP A 64 -8.53 6.00 9.37
C ASP A 64 -8.04 6.35 7.95
N ASP A 65 -7.38 7.51 7.81
CA ASP A 65 -6.68 7.87 6.57
C ASP A 65 -5.63 6.82 6.24
N THR A 66 -5.66 6.30 5.01
CA THR A 66 -4.88 5.13 4.63
C THR A 66 -3.95 5.38 3.46
N LEU A 67 -2.68 5.04 3.64
CA LEU A 67 -1.72 4.87 2.57
C LEU A 67 -1.83 3.45 1.98
N LEU A 68 -2.28 3.34 0.73
CA LEU A 68 -2.35 2.07 0.00
C LEU A 68 -1.09 1.87 -0.84
N ILE A 69 -0.43 0.71 -0.70
CA ILE A 69 0.83 0.39 -1.39
C ILE A 69 0.78 -1.05 -1.89
N GLU A 70 1.27 -1.29 -3.10
CA GLU A 70 1.53 -2.65 -3.62
C GLU A 70 2.88 -3.18 -3.11
N SER A 71 2.92 -4.45 -2.71
CA SER A 71 4.06 -5.03 -1.99
C SER A 71 5.30 -5.29 -2.84
N ASP A 72 5.16 -5.30 -4.17
CA ASP A 72 6.21 -5.59 -5.14
C ASP A 72 6.88 -4.33 -5.72
N LEU A 73 6.51 -3.16 -5.23
CA LEU A 73 7.09 -1.89 -5.64
C LEU A 73 8.38 -1.56 -4.87
N ILE A 74 9.33 -0.95 -5.57
CA ILE A 74 10.55 -0.36 -5.00
C ILE A 74 10.46 1.15 -5.25
N PHE A 75 10.52 1.94 -4.18
CA PHE A 75 10.36 3.38 -4.21
C PHE A 75 11.43 4.10 -3.37
N ASP A 76 11.69 5.34 -3.75
CA ASP A 76 12.55 6.26 -2.99
C ASP A 76 11.84 6.72 -1.70
N ASN A 77 12.63 6.94 -0.64
CA ASN A 77 12.11 7.42 0.65
C ASN A 77 11.35 8.75 0.54
N SER A 78 11.73 9.60 -0.42
CA SER A 78 11.12 10.91 -0.62
C SER A 78 9.64 10.79 -1.00
N LEU A 79 9.22 9.69 -1.64
CA LEU A 79 7.85 9.52 -2.12
C LEU A 79 6.83 9.43 -0.98
N PHE A 80 7.18 8.77 0.12
CA PHE A 80 6.31 8.73 1.30
C PHE A 80 6.15 10.10 1.94
N SER A 81 7.25 10.87 2.04
CA SER A 81 7.19 12.24 2.54
C SER A 81 6.33 13.14 1.66
N MET A 82 6.37 12.94 0.33
CA MET A 82 5.54 13.69 -0.60
C MET A 82 4.05 13.40 -0.43
N ILE A 83 3.65 12.14 -0.24
CA ILE A 83 2.23 11.78 -0.08
C ILE A 83 1.71 12.21 1.29
N ILE A 84 2.43 11.86 2.36
CA ILE A 84 1.97 12.08 3.74
C ILE A 84 1.80 13.57 4.08
N ASN A 85 2.66 14.43 3.52
CA ASN A 85 2.63 15.87 3.80
C ASN A 85 1.80 16.67 2.78
N HIS A 86 1.13 16.02 1.83
CA HIS A 86 0.38 16.71 0.80
C HIS A 86 -0.98 17.20 1.33
N PRO A 87 -1.44 18.42 0.96
CA PRO A 87 -2.69 18.98 1.48
C PRO A 87 -3.97 18.34 0.93
N TYR A 88 -3.90 17.42 -0.03
CA TYR A 88 -5.10 16.83 -0.63
C TYR A 88 -5.45 15.53 0.10
N PRO A 89 -6.73 15.31 0.44
CA PRO A 89 -7.15 14.15 1.22
C PRO A 89 -7.10 12.85 0.42
N ASN A 90 -7.25 12.91 -0.92
CA ASN A 90 -7.21 11.76 -1.81
C ASN A 90 -6.14 11.99 -2.87
N LEU A 91 -5.17 11.08 -2.94
CA LEU A 91 -4.01 11.20 -3.80
C LEU A 91 -3.66 9.87 -4.44
N ALA A 92 -3.37 9.92 -5.74
CA ALA A 92 -2.75 8.83 -6.46
C ALA A 92 -1.39 9.34 -6.98
N MET A 93 -0.32 8.67 -6.57
CA MET A 93 1.01 8.99 -7.07
C MET A 93 1.22 8.30 -8.42
N VAL A 94 1.47 9.10 -9.45
CA VAL A 94 1.62 8.61 -10.83
C VAL A 94 2.94 9.09 -11.42
N ALA A 95 3.55 8.22 -12.22
CA ALA A 95 4.74 8.57 -12.99
C ALA A 95 4.34 9.19 -14.33
N LYS A 96 5.21 10.01 -14.90
CA LYS A 96 5.06 10.49 -16.27
C LYS A 96 5.08 9.27 -17.22
N TYR A 97 4.07 9.18 -18.08
CA TYR A 97 3.99 8.12 -19.07
C TYR A 97 5.20 8.13 -20.01
N GLU A 98 5.80 6.96 -20.17
CA GLU A 98 6.84 6.69 -21.15
C GLU A 98 6.43 5.52 -22.06
N PRO A 99 6.78 5.51 -23.36
CA PRO A 99 6.28 4.50 -24.32
C PRO A 99 6.64 3.05 -24.01
N TRP A 100 7.63 2.83 -23.15
CA TRP A 100 8.08 1.50 -22.72
C TRP A 100 7.35 1.01 -21.48
N MET A 101 6.53 1.84 -20.83
CA MET A 101 5.71 1.44 -19.69
C MET A 101 4.56 0.54 -20.15
N ASP A 102 4.31 -0.51 -19.38
CA ASP A 102 3.16 -1.41 -19.52
C ASP A 102 2.25 -1.27 -18.29
N GLY A 103 0.96 -1.55 -18.43
CA GLY A 103 -0.02 -1.49 -17.36
C GLY A 103 -1.00 -0.32 -17.45
N THR A 104 -1.47 0.13 -16.28
CA THR A 104 -2.55 1.12 -16.16
C THR A 104 -2.05 2.53 -16.45
N MET A 105 -2.72 3.21 -17.37
CA MET A 105 -2.50 4.62 -17.69
C MET A 105 -3.64 5.46 -17.12
N VAL A 106 -3.30 6.68 -16.71
CA VAL A 106 -4.28 7.66 -16.26
C VAL A 106 -4.23 8.89 -17.15
N ARG A 107 -5.37 9.57 -17.28
CA ARG A 107 -5.42 10.89 -17.91
C ARG A 107 -5.71 11.89 -16.81
N ILE A 108 -4.84 12.90 -16.70
CA ILE A 108 -5.00 13.95 -15.70
C ILE A 108 -5.72 15.13 -16.37
N ASP A 109 -6.79 15.62 -15.76
CA ASP A 109 -7.49 16.83 -16.20
C ASP A 109 -6.81 18.13 -15.71
N GLU A 110 -7.38 19.28 -16.03
CA GLU A 110 -6.82 20.60 -15.66
C GLU A 110 -6.84 20.85 -14.14
N ASP A 111 -7.71 20.15 -13.41
CA ASP A 111 -7.89 20.24 -11.96
C ASP A 111 -7.08 19.16 -11.21
N CYS A 112 -6.20 18.43 -11.91
CA CYS A 112 -5.37 17.35 -11.38
C CYS A 112 -6.15 16.09 -10.92
N ASN A 113 -7.34 15.84 -11.47
CA ASN A 113 -8.08 14.60 -11.25
C ASN A 113 -7.71 13.53 -12.29
N ILE A 114 -7.91 12.25 -11.91
CA ILE A 114 -7.78 11.06 -12.77
C ILE A 114 -9.14 10.57 -13.24
#